data_AF-A0A481ZQD5-F1
#
_entry.id   AF-A0A481ZQD5-F1
#
_cell.length_a   1.000
_cell.length_b   1.000
_cell.length_c   1.000
_cell.angle_alpha   90.00
_cell.angle_beta   90.00
_cell.angle_gamma   90.00
#
_symmetry.space_group_name_H-M   'P 1'
#
loop_
_entity.id
_entity.type
_entity.pdbx_description
1 polymer ?
#
loop_
_entity_poly.entity_id
_entity_poly.type
_entity_poly.pdbx_seq_one_letter_code
_entity_poly.pdbx_strand_id
1 'polypeptide(L)'
;MNNNRLSTSNKPIVDRNELDIKVQTLLNMFSNFELREGRVWIISENRFKSEGGKSKSLELWDDQGNLIKIFSSIAEYGRYLNISSTSVNKLIKKADFFTHENKNVIIKYVNT
;
A
#
# COMPACT_ATOMS: atom_id res chain seq x y z
N MET A 1 -24.73 29.67 -42.69
CA MET A 1 -23.52 28.86 -43.00
C MET A 1 -22.81 28.58 -41.69
N ASN A 2 -22.59 27.30 -41.35
CA ASN A 2 -22.12 26.85 -40.03
C ASN A 2 -20.62 26.48 -40.12
N ASN A 3 -19.78 27.17 -39.34
CA ASN A 3 -18.32 27.03 -39.37
C ASN A 3 -17.78 26.02 -38.33
N ASN A 4 -18.64 25.18 -37.73
CA ASN A 4 -18.24 24.17 -36.74
C ASN A 4 -17.67 22.88 -37.38
N ARG A 5 -16.47 22.93 -37.97
CA ARG A 5 -15.73 21.69 -38.32
C ARG A 5 -14.55 21.49 -37.37
N LEU A 6 -14.83 20.88 -36.22
CA LEU A 6 -13.87 20.50 -35.17
C LEU A 6 -13.06 19.23 -35.58
N SER A 7 -12.35 19.28 -36.71
CA SER A 7 -11.56 18.13 -37.17
C SER A 7 -10.27 18.59 -37.85
N THR A 8 -9.38 19.16 -37.06
CA THR A 8 -7.95 19.20 -37.37
C THR A 8 -7.28 18.15 -36.48
N SER A 9 -6.87 17.01 -37.07
CA SER A 9 -5.97 16.06 -36.39
C SER A 9 -4.59 16.70 -36.32
N ASN A 10 -4.41 17.65 -35.40
CA ASN A 10 -3.13 18.30 -35.17
C ASN A 10 -2.30 17.37 -34.29
N LYS A 11 -1.66 16.38 -34.91
CA LYS A 11 -0.69 15.54 -34.20
C LYS A 11 0.45 16.45 -33.75
N PRO A 12 0.78 16.52 -32.45
CA PRO A 12 1.89 17.34 -32.00
C PRO A 12 3.16 16.88 -32.72
N ILE A 13 3.85 17.84 -33.33
CA ILE A 13 5.18 17.60 -33.90
C ILE A 13 6.11 17.46 -32.69
N VAL A 14 6.59 16.26 -32.45
CA VAL A 14 7.52 15.96 -31.33
C VAL A 14 8.94 16.12 -31.84
N ASP A 15 9.69 17.06 -31.27
CA ASP A 15 11.13 17.13 -31.47
C ASP A 15 11.82 16.04 -30.64
N ARG A 16 12.35 15.03 -31.35
CA ARG A 16 13.05 13.90 -30.72
C ARG A 16 14.41 14.29 -30.15
N ASN A 17 15.06 15.30 -30.73
CA ASN A 17 16.38 15.73 -30.26
C ASN A 17 16.24 16.43 -28.90
N GLU A 18 15.23 17.29 -28.74
CA GLU A 18 14.94 17.92 -27.45
C GLU A 18 14.59 16.87 -26.39
N LEU A 19 13.83 15.84 -26.76
CA LEU A 19 13.49 14.74 -25.87
C LEU A 19 14.73 13.96 -25.43
N ASP A 20 15.62 13.63 -26.37
CA ASP A 20 16.85 12.89 -26.09
C ASP A 20 17.78 13.67 -25.15
N ILE A 21 17.91 14.99 -25.34
CA ILE A 21 18.68 15.85 -24.42
C ILE A 21 18.09 15.80 -23.00
N LYS A 22 16.77 15.86 -22.87
CA LYS A 22 16.10 15.77 -21.56
C LYS A 22 16.30 14.42 -20.89
N VAL A 23 16.19 13.33 -21.66
CA VAL A 23 16.43 11.97 -21.17
C VAL A 23 17.88 11.83 -20.68
N GLN A 24 18.85 12.25 -21.49
CA GLN A 24 20.26 12.23 -21.10
C GLN A 24 20.53 13.10 -19.86
N THR A 25 19.88 14.26 -19.75
CA THR A 25 20.00 15.10 -18.56
C THR A 25 19.53 14.36 -17.31
N LEU A 26 18.34 13.74 -17.35
CA LEU A 26 17.78 13.00 -16.22
C LEU A 26 18.60 11.77 -15.83
N LEU A 27 19.15 11.06 -16.81
CA LEU A 27 20.01 9.89 -16.57
C LEU A 27 21.35 10.28 -15.94
N ASN A 28 21.86 11.47 -16.25
CA ASN A 28 23.13 11.98 -15.71
C ASN A 28 22.97 12.77 -14.40
N MET A 29 21.75 12.98 -13.92
CA MET A 29 21.51 13.61 -12.61
C MET A 29 21.94 12.68 -11.47
N PHE A 30 22.37 13.29 -10.36
CA PHE A 30 22.66 12.55 -9.14
C PHE A 30 21.43 11.80 -8.62
N SER A 31 21.67 10.61 -8.06
CA SER A 31 20.63 9.81 -7.39
C SER A 31 19.99 10.63 -6.26
N ASN A 32 18.65 10.64 -6.22
CA ASN A 32 17.88 11.22 -5.13
C ASN A 32 17.91 10.38 -3.83
N PHE A 33 18.71 9.32 -3.81
CA PHE A 33 18.86 8.41 -2.68
C PHE A 33 20.30 8.34 -2.23
N GLU A 34 20.50 8.33 -0.91
CA GLU A 34 21.79 8.11 -0.26
C GLU A 34 21.64 7.13 0.90
N LEU A 35 22.74 6.51 1.31
CA LEU A 35 22.78 5.68 2.52
C LEU A 35 23.25 6.53 3.69
N ARG A 36 22.40 6.71 4.70
CA ARG A 36 22.75 7.34 5.98
C ARG A 36 22.43 6.36 7.10
N GLU A 37 23.39 6.10 7.98
CA GLU A 37 23.20 5.21 9.13
C GLU A 37 22.67 3.81 8.76
N GLY A 38 23.05 3.30 7.59
CA GLY A 38 22.59 2.00 7.06
C GLY A 38 21.17 1.99 6.48
N ARG A 39 20.48 3.14 6.43
CA ARG A 39 19.13 3.30 5.88
C ARG A 39 19.13 4.15 4.63
N VAL A 40 18.16 3.91 3.75
CA VAL A 40 17.96 4.72 2.53
C VAL A 40 17.34 6.05 2.91
N TRP A 41 18.04 7.14 2.62
CA TRP A 41 17.58 8.51 2.79
C TRP A 41 17.15 9.09 1.45
N ILE A 42 16.02 9.80 1.44
CA ILE A 42 15.46 10.44 0.25
C ILE A 42 15.78 11.93 0.32
N ILE A 43 16.69 12.40 -0.53
CA ILE A 43 17.26 13.75 -0.45
C ILE A 43 16.15 14.81 -0.62
N SER A 44 15.34 14.68 -1.66
CA SER A 44 14.26 15.63 -1.97
C SER A 44 13.17 15.74 -0.91
N GLU A 45 12.97 14.68 -0.12
CA GLU A 45 11.89 14.60 0.88
C GLU A 45 12.41 14.81 2.32
N ASN A 46 13.73 14.98 2.49
CA ASN A 46 14.39 15.14 3.78
C ASN A 46 13.93 14.12 4.83
N ARG A 47 13.77 12.86 4.41
CA ARG A 47 13.29 11.76 5.26
C ARG A 47 13.93 10.42 4.90
N PHE A 48 13.98 9.52 5.88
CA PHE A 48 14.30 8.12 5.61
C PHE A 48 13.16 7.45 4.84
N LYS A 49 13.51 6.62 3.86
CA LYS A 49 12.57 5.70 3.20
C LYS A 49 11.98 4.80 4.27
N SER A 50 10.65 4.67 4.30
CA SER A 50 10.00 3.70 5.18
C SER A 50 10.43 2.29 4.76
N GLU A 51 11.26 1.66 5.59
CA GLU A 51 11.38 0.21 5.61
C GLU A 51 10.02 -0.29 6.06
N GLY A 52 9.18 -0.77 5.12
CA GLY A 52 7.82 -1.20 5.44
C GLY A 52 7.82 -2.06 6.69
N GLY A 53 6.93 -1.75 7.65
CA GLY A 53 6.90 -2.45 8.93
C GLY A 53 6.76 -3.96 8.73
N LYS A 54 7.39 -4.75 9.60
CA LYS A 54 7.23 -6.22 9.57
C LYS A 54 5.73 -6.56 9.60
N SER A 55 5.30 -7.42 8.68
CA SER A 55 3.94 -7.93 8.66
C SER A 55 3.61 -8.55 10.02
N LYS A 56 2.54 -8.06 10.65
CA LYS A 56 2.05 -8.62 11.91
C LYS A 56 1.03 -9.70 11.61
N SER A 57 1.28 -10.89 12.15
CA SER A 57 0.36 -12.02 12.09
C SER A 57 -0.83 -11.82 13.04
N LEU A 58 -1.96 -12.42 12.69
CA LEU A 58 -3.21 -12.35 13.44
C LEU A 58 -3.72 -13.75 13.76
N GLU A 59 -4.34 -13.90 14.92
CA GLU A 59 -5.03 -15.12 15.33
C GLU A 59 -6.52 -14.85 15.51
N LEU A 60 -7.33 -15.79 15.05
CA LEU A 60 -8.78 -15.82 15.25
C LEU A 60 -9.11 -16.89 16.29
N TRP A 61 -9.73 -16.46 17.39
CA TRP A 61 -10.11 -17.30 18.51
C TRP A 61 -11.63 -17.34 18.64
N ASP A 62 -12.19 -18.46 19.09
CA ASP A 62 -13.59 -18.54 19.49
C ASP A 62 -13.81 -18.04 20.93
N ASP A 63 -15.07 -17.99 21.35
CA ASP A 63 -15.48 -17.63 22.72
C ASP A 63 -15.14 -18.70 23.77
N GLN A 64 -14.86 -19.94 23.35
CA GLN A 64 -14.40 -21.04 24.19
C GLN A 64 -12.87 -21.04 24.41
N GLY A 65 -12.15 -20.14 23.73
CA GLY A 65 -10.68 -20.05 23.80
C GLY A 65 -9.93 -21.00 22.88
N ASN A 66 -10.59 -21.58 21.87
CA ASN A 66 -9.93 -22.37 20.83
C ASN A 66 -9.42 -21.47 19.71
N LEU A 67 -8.19 -21.74 19.26
CA LEU A 67 -7.62 -21.11 18.07
C LEU A 67 -8.29 -21.71 16.83
N ILE A 68 -8.97 -20.87 16.05
CA ILE A 68 -9.60 -21.27 14.79
C ILE A 68 -8.56 -21.24 13.67
N LYS A 69 -7.83 -20.12 13.55
CA LYS A 69 -6.93 -19.88 12.42
C LYS A 69 -5.89 -18.79 12.69
N ILE A 70 -4.74 -18.92 12.05
CA ILE A 70 -3.66 -17.91 12.02
C ILE A 70 -3.57 -17.33 10.61
N PHE A 71 -3.32 -16.02 10.53
CA PHE A 71 -3.15 -15.27 9.29
C PHE A 71 -1.81 -14.54 9.32
N SER A 72 -1.12 -14.51 8.19
CA SER A 72 0.20 -13.85 8.05
C SER A 72 0.13 -12.33 8.05
N SER A 73 -1.06 -11.77 7.77
CA SER A 73 -1.26 -10.32 7.69
C SER A 73 -2.72 -9.91 7.85
N ILE A 74 -2.93 -8.62 8.16
CA ILE A 74 -4.24 -7.95 8.15
C ILE A 74 -4.94 -8.09 6.79
N ALA A 75 -4.18 -8.01 5.70
CA ALA A 75 -4.74 -8.10 4.35
C ALA A 75 -5.29 -9.50 4.06
N GLU A 76 -4.58 -10.54 4.48
CA GLU A 76 -5.05 -11.92 4.35
C GLU A 76 -6.33 -12.15 5.16
N TYR A 77 -6.36 -11.65 6.39
CA TYR A 77 -7.55 -11.71 7.24
C TYR A 77 -8.74 -10.98 6.63
N GLY A 78 -8.54 -9.77 6.11
CA GLY A 78 -9.58 -8.99 5.44
C GLY A 78 -10.18 -9.72 4.24
N ARG A 79 -9.36 -10.42 3.45
CA ARG A 79 -9.85 -11.26 2.34
C ARG A 79 -10.69 -12.43 2.82
N TYR A 80 -10.28 -13.09 3.90
CA TYR A 80 -11.02 -14.23 4.47
C TYR A 80 -12.42 -13.82 4.94
N LEU A 81 -12.53 -12.66 5.60
CA LEU A 81 -13.81 -12.13 6.08
C LEU A 81 -14.57 -11.27 5.06
N ASN A 82 -13.99 -11.04 3.89
CA ASN A 82 -14.50 -10.08 2.90
C ASN A 82 -14.74 -8.66 3.48
N ILE A 83 -13.79 -8.18 4.29
CA ILE A 83 -13.82 -6.84 4.90
C ILE A 83 -12.52 -6.07 4.61
N SER A 84 -12.60 -4.74 4.67
CA SER A 84 -11.44 -3.87 4.48
C SER A 84 -10.42 -4.01 5.62
N SER A 85 -9.14 -3.84 5.32
CA SER A 85 -8.06 -3.78 6.33
C SER A 85 -8.31 -2.72 7.42
N THR A 86 -9.03 -1.64 7.09
CA THR A 86 -9.43 -0.62 8.06
C THR A 86 -10.46 -1.16 9.06
N SER A 87 -11.42 -1.95 8.59
CA SER A 87 -12.40 -2.62 9.44
C SER A 87 -11.73 -3.62 10.38
N VAL A 88 -10.77 -4.41 9.87
CA VAL A 88 -9.97 -5.33 10.69
C VAL A 88 -9.24 -4.58 11.81
N ASN A 89 -8.58 -3.46 11.48
CA ASN A 89 -7.90 -2.64 12.48
C ASN A 89 -8.87 -2.09 13.55
N LYS A 90 -10.09 -1.72 13.16
CA LYS A 90 -11.12 -1.29 14.14
C LYS A 90 -11.52 -2.43 15.06
N LEU A 91 -11.71 -3.65 14.53
CA LEU A 91 -12.02 -4.84 15.33
C LEU A 91 -10.91 -5.14 16.35
N ILE A 92 -9.65 -5.12 15.89
CA ILE A 92 -8.50 -5.36 16.77
C ILE A 92 -8.40 -4.29 17.86
N LYS A 93 -8.62 -3.02 17.53
CA LYS A 93 -8.61 -1.92 18.52
C LYS A 93 -9.74 -2.00 19.53
N LYS A 94 -10.91 -2.45 19.09
CA LYS A 94 -12.08 -2.63 19.95
C LYS A 94 -11.88 -3.80 20.92
N ALA A 95 -11.10 -4.81 20.53
CA ALA A 95 -10.81 -6.01 21.31
C ALA A 95 -12.07 -6.73 21.79
N ASP A 96 -13.12 -6.70 20.96
CA ASP A 96 -14.45 -7.23 21.28
C ASP A 96 -14.75 -8.48 20.45
N PHE A 97 -15.63 -9.33 20.98
CA PHE A 97 -16.21 -10.42 20.22
C PHE A 97 -17.14 -9.92 19.13
N PHE A 98 -17.12 -10.59 17.99
CA PHE A 98 -18.09 -10.38 16.91
C PHE A 98 -18.56 -11.73 16.35
N THR A 99 -19.73 -11.73 15.73
CA THR A 99 -20.32 -12.94 15.18
C THR A 99 -19.78 -13.22 13.78
N HIS A 100 -19.28 -14.43 13.58
CA HIS A 100 -18.84 -14.95 12.28
C HIS A 100 -19.26 -16.42 12.17
N GLU A 101 -19.96 -16.79 11.09
CA GLU A 101 -20.45 -18.17 10.87
C GLU A 101 -21.23 -18.76 12.07
N ASN A 102 -22.10 -17.97 12.68
CA ASN A 102 -22.86 -18.31 13.90
C ASN A 102 -22.00 -18.62 15.15
N LYS A 103 -20.72 -18.25 15.14
CA LYS A 103 -19.83 -18.32 16.29
C LYS A 103 -19.40 -16.93 16.73
N ASN A 104 -19.25 -16.72 18.03
CA ASN A 104 -18.60 -15.52 18.54
C ASN A 104 -17.10 -15.71 18.50
N VAL A 105 -16.40 -14.77 17.88
CA VAL A 105 -14.96 -14.84 17.65
C VAL A 105 -14.29 -13.52 17.99
N ILE A 106 -13.00 -13.58 18.32
CA ILE A 106 -12.16 -12.42 18.61
C ILE A 106 -10.83 -12.52 17.84
N ILE A 107 -10.29 -11.38 17.45
CA ILE A 107 -9.00 -11.31 16.73
C ILE A 107 -7.95 -10.71 17.65
N LYS A 108 -6.76 -11.30 17.67
CA LYS A 108 -5.60 -10.79 18.40
C LYS A 108 -4.37 -10.79 17.51
N TYR A 109 -3.42 -9.90 17.80
CA TYR A 109 -2.09 -10.02 17.22
C TYR A 109 -1.37 -11.22 17.85
N VAL A 110 -0.59 -11.93 17.05
CA VAL A 110 0.36 -12.90 17.58
C VAL A 110 1.40 -12.11 18.38
N ASN A 111 1.49 -12.34 19.69
CA ASN A 111 2.60 -11.82 20.47
C ASN A 111 3.86 -12.53 19.99
N THR A 112 4.76 -11.75 19.35
CA THR A 112 6.10 -12.22 18.97
C THR A 112 7.09 -11.85 20.05
#